data_AF-A0A812IE91-F1
#
_entry.id   AF-A0A812IE91-F1
#
_cell.length_a   1.000
_cell.length_b   1.000
_cell.length_c   1.000
_cell.angle_alpha   90.00
_cell.angle_beta   90.00
_cell.angle_gamma   90.00
#
_symmetry.space_group_name_H-M   'P 1'
#
loop_
_entity.id
_entity.type
_entity.pdbx_description
1 polymer ?
#
loop_
_entity_poly.entity_id
_entity_poly.type
_entity_poly.pdbx_seq_one_letter_code
_entity_poly.pdbx_strand_id
1 'polypeptide(L)'
;MALACAGLSSTQLQAAVEDENTSQAFIDKVCQDTRKRAAEATVWQCTDARELDFAFFTPFPRPRMLLHQAMPVIWLTQLALWPTLLSKFLQMIRCVPMREDLLQETKSVQRLALHPDVKCWKEDHFALVAVAFTGLSLWCVGVPLLLFIQIWKLKDRQDANNYRRYGFFIRGLEPRYWYWDILVKRADTCLMLLVANTSIADDNNAKLLLFPLISGLMLAINNWYKPYSNGQAQILDYIEFILLLTRFVLFSSVSALLIFFPGEEAVSVVGGLLLGMLGASAFYAGLQTLAQALRSSAGLSSEQHHFHGKEDTCSFMLRSWNCAQ
;
A
#
# COMPACT_ATOMS: atom_id res chain seq x y z
N MET A 1 -28.42 -15.26 19.95
CA MET A 1 -27.74 -16.38 20.64
C MET A 1 -26.85 -17.19 19.69
N ALA A 2 -27.33 -17.65 18.53
CA ALA A 2 -26.54 -18.47 17.59
C ALA A 2 -25.25 -17.82 17.06
N LEU A 3 -25.20 -16.50 16.89
CA LEU A 3 -24.02 -15.77 16.40
C LEU A 3 -22.94 -15.51 17.48
N ALA A 4 -23.28 -15.62 18.77
CA ALA A 4 -22.34 -15.41 19.87
C ALA A 4 -21.41 -16.62 20.11
N CYS A 5 -21.76 -17.80 19.58
CA CYS A 5 -21.02 -19.04 19.82
C CYS A 5 -19.93 -19.34 18.78
N ALA A 6 -19.77 -18.51 17.74
CA ALA A 6 -18.87 -18.80 16.62
C ALA A 6 -17.37 -18.76 16.96
N GLY A 7 -16.99 -18.30 18.16
CA GLY A 7 -15.59 -18.20 18.61
C GLY A 7 -15.20 -19.14 19.76
N LEU A 8 -16.09 -20.02 20.22
CA LEU A 8 -15.83 -20.89 21.37
C LEU A 8 -15.29 -22.26 20.91
N SER A 9 -14.23 -22.75 21.56
CA SER A 9 -13.74 -24.11 21.33
C SER A 9 -14.76 -25.14 21.84
N SER A 10 -14.90 -26.27 21.15
CA SER A 10 -15.88 -27.32 21.48
C SER A 10 -15.79 -27.81 22.93
N THR A 11 -14.60 -27.79 23.51
CA THR A 11 -14.32 -28.15 24.91
C THR A 11 -14.91 -27.19 25.94
N GLN A 12 -14.98 -25.88 25.64
CA GLN A 12 -15.60 -24.90 26.54
C GLN A 12 -17.12 -24.98 26.50
N LEU A 13 -17.68 -25.37 25.36
CA LEU A 13 -19.12 -25.62 25.24
C LEU A 13 -19.56 -26.86 26.03
N GLN A 14 -18.75 -27.93 26.02
CA GLN A 14 -19.08 -29.16 26.76
C GLN A 14 -19.01 -28.96 28.28
N ALA A 15 -17.99 -28.25 28.79
CA ALA A 15 -17.87 -27.97 30.22
C ALA A 15 -18.97 -27.03 30.76
N ALA A 16 -19.53 -26.16 29.93
CA ALA A 16 -20.61 -25.24 30.32
C ALA A 16 -22.00 -25.90 30.32
N VAL A 17 -22.16 -27.08 29.73
CA VAL A 17 -23.44 -27.82 29.65
C VAL A 17 -23.67 -28.73 30.85
N GLU A 18 -22.62 -29.15 31.57
CA GLU A 18 -22.74 -30.10 32.70
C GLU A 18 -23.12 -29.45 34.04
N ASP A 19 -22.98 -28.13 34.21
CA ASP A 19 -23.27 -27.46 35.48
C ASP A 19 -24.17 -26.23 35.24
N GLU A 20 -25.44 -26.40 35.60
CA GLU A 20 -26.56 -25.49 35.33
C GLU A 20 -26.33 -24.11 35.97
N ASN A 21 -25.62 -24.06 37.10
CA ASN A 21 -25.28 -22.82 37.81
C ASN A 21 -24.15 -22.04 37.13
N THR A 22 -23.19 -22.72 36.52
CA THR A 22 -22.12 -22.08 35.70
C THR A 22 -22.63 -21.56 34.36
N SER A 23 -23.70 -22.14 33.82
CA SER A 23 -24.28 -21.72 32.54
C SER A 23 -24.82 -20.27 32.61
N GLN A 24 -25.52 -19.91 33.69
CA GLN A 24 -26.00 -18.54 33.89
C GLN A 24 -24.86 -17.53 34.07
N ALA A 25 -23.86 -17.86 34.89
CA ALA A 25 -22.69 -16.99 35.08
C ALA A 25 -21.89 -16.80 33.78
N PHE A 26 -21.79 -17.84 32.95
CA PHE A 26 -21.15 -17.78 31.65
C PHE A 26 -21.94 -16.92 30.65
N ILE A 27 -23.26 -17.08 30.59
CA ILE A 27 -24.13 -16.25 29.74
C ILE A 27 -24.03 -14.78 30.13
N ASP A 28 -24.04 -14.46 31.43
CA ASP A 28 -23.90 -13.08 31.90
C ASP A 28 -22.53 -12.48 31.56
N LYS A 29 -21.46 -13.27 31.68
CA LYS A 29 -20.12 -12.84 31.29
C LYS A 29 -20.01 -12.59 29.79
N VAL A 30 -20.55 -13.48 28.96
CA VAL A 30 -20.58 -13.30 27.50
C VAL A 30 -21.44 -12.10 27.11
N CYS A 31 -22.59 -11.90 27.76
CA CYS A 31 -23.43 -10.72 27.56
C CYS A 31 -22.72 -9.42 27.96
N GLN A 32 -21.99 -9.40 29.07
CA GLN A 32 -21.20 -8.24 29.50
C GLN A 32 -20.05 -7.94 28.54
N ASP A 33 -19.29 -8.95 28.11
CA ASP A 33 -18.22 -8.76 27.13
C ASP A 33 -18.75 -8.29 25.78
N THR A 34 -19.89 -8.84 25.34
CA THR A 34 -20.54 -8.40 24.09
C THR A 34 -21.06 -6.97 24.22
N ARG A 35 -21.63 -6.58 25.38
CA ARG A 35 -22.03 -5.20 25.64
C ARG A 35 -20.85 -4.24 25.72
N LYS A 36 -19.73 -4.64 26.33
CA LYS A 36 -18.50 -3.84 26.37
C LYS A 36 -17.94 -3.64 24.96
N ARG A 37 -17.80 -4.71 24.18
CA ARG A 37 -17.34 -4.62 22.79
C ARG A 37 -18.28 -3.82 21.90
N ALA A 38 -19.60 -3.96 22.10
CA ALA A 38 -20.58 -3.14 21.41
C ALA A 38 -20.46 -1.67 21.81
N ALA A 39 -20.33 -1.35 23.10
CA ALA A 39 -20.12 0.02 23.57
C ALA A 39 -18.81 0.62 23.03
N GLU A 40 -17.72 -0.13 23.06
CA GLU A 40 -16.43 0.27 22.48
C GLU A 40 -16.53 0.47 20.96
N ALA A 41 -17.20 -0.43 20.23
CA ALA A 41 -17.43 -0.28 18.79
C ALA A 41 -18.32 0.93 18.46
N THR A 42 -19.34 1.21 19.29
CA THR A 42 -20.24 2.37 19.11
C THR A 42 -19.49 3.69 19.31
N VAL A 43 -18.50 3.73 20.22
CA VAL A 43 -17.64 4.91 20.43
C VAL A 43 -16.80 5.23 19.18
N TRP A 44 -16.34 4.22 18.44
CA TRP A 44 -15.63 4.45 17.17
C TRP A 44 -16.55 4.92 16.04
N GLN A 45 -17.83 4.56 16.08
CA GLN A 45 -18.81 4.87 15.03
C GLN A 45 -19.45 6.26 15.19
N CYS A 46 -19.50 6.79 16.41
CA CYS A 46 -20.02 8.14 16.71
C CYS A 46 -18.92 9.20 16.92
N THR A 47 -17.69 8.99 16.44
CA THR A 47 -16.77 10.13 16.26
C THR A 47 -17.27 10.90 15.05
N ASP A 48 -18.06 11.93 15.33
CA ASP A 48 -18.94 12.63 14.43
C ASP A 48 -18.24 13.02 13.13
N ALA A 49 -18.77 12.58 11.99
CA ALA A 49 -18.29 13.03 10.68
C ALA A 49 -18.43 14.55 10.51
N ARG A 50 -19.27 15.19 11.36
CA ARG A 50 -19.40 16.65 11.48
C ARG A 50 -18.26 17.32 12.24
N GLU A 51 -17.46 16.57 13.00
CA GLU A 51 -16.23 17.07 13.65
C GLU A 51 -14.99 16.89 12.74
N LEU A 52 -15.16 16.33 11.53
CA LEU A 52 -14.22 16.51 10.44
C LEU A 52 -14.37 17.93 9.85
N ASP A 53 -14.16 18.94 10.69
CA ASP A 53 -13.83 20.28 10.22
C ASP A 53 -12.47 20.20 9.53
N PHE A 54 -12.50 19.96 8.22
CA PHE A 54 -11.41 20.37 7.36
C PHE A 54 -11.29 21.88 7.55
N ALA A 55 -10.25 22.33 8.25
CA ALA A 55 -10.07 23.74 8.60
C ALA A 55 -9.99 24.65 7.37
N PHE A 56 -9.94 24.06 6.17
CA PHE A 56 -10.14 24.71 4.89
C PHE A 56 -11.47 25.49 4.79
N PHE A 57 -12.49 25.12 5.55
CA PHE A 57 -13.78 25.84 5.59
C PHE A 57 -13.90 26.83 6.75
N THR A 58 -12.86 26.97 7.59
CA THR A 58 -12.83 28.06 8.57
C THR A 58 -12.37 29.35 7.88
N PRO A 59 -12.97 30.51 8.20
CA PRO A 59 -12.67 31.76 7.50
C PRO A 59 -11.24 32.29 7.72
N PHE A 60 -10.56 31.90 8.82
CA PHE A 60 -9.18 32.32 9.12
C PHE A 60 -8.38 31.23 9.85
N PRO A 61 -7.97 30.14 9.18
CA PRO A 61 -7.17 29.10 9.80
C PRO A 61 -5.74 29.57 10.04
N ARG A 62 -5.17 29.23 11.19
CA ARG A 62 -3.73 29.43 11.43
C ARG A 62 -2.94 28.52 10.47
N PRO A 63 -1.89 29.02 9.77
CA PRO A 63 -1.18 28.26 8.73
C PRO A 63 -0.58 26.94 9.24
N ARG A 64 -0.11 26.92 10.51
CA ARG A 64 0.40 25.71 11.16
C ARG A 64 -0.65 24.61 11.29
N MET A 65 -1.91 24.98 11.55
CA MET A 65 -3.00 24.02 11.68
C MET A 65 -3.37 23.44 10.30
N LEU A 66 -3.38 24.28 9.27
CA LEU A 66 -3.63 23.86 7.89
C LEU A 66 -2.56 22.88 7.39
N LEU A 67 -1.28 23.18 7.63
CA LEU A 67 -0.17 22.32 7.21
C LEU A 67 -0.19 20.97 7.95
N HIS A 68 -0.58 20.98 9.22
CA HIS A 68 -0.72 19.76 10.01
C HIS A 68 -1.88 18.87 9.52
N GLN A 69 -3.01 19.47 9.11
CA GLN A 69 -4.12 18.72 8.51
C GLN A 69 -3.83 18.22 7.09
N ALA A 70 -3.01 18.93 6.33
CA ALA A 70 -2.59 18.54 4.97
C ALA A 70 -1.50 17.45 4.95
N MET A 71 -0.95 17.05 6.10
CA MET A 71 0.13 16.05 6.20
C MET A 71 -0.09 14.78 5.37
N PRO A 72 -1.26 14.10 5.39
CA PRO A 72 -1.46 12.88 4.61
C PRO A 72 -1.33 13.12 3.10
N VAL A 73 -1.84 14.25 2.62
CA VAL A 73 -1.78 14.64 1.21
C VAL A 73 -0.33 14.97 0.82
N ILE A 74 0.41 15.66 1.69
CA ILE A 74 1.83 15.95 1.47
C ILE A 74 2.63 14.65 1.37
N TRP A 75 2.44 13.70 2.30
CA TRP A 75 3.12 12.41 2.24
C TRP A 75 2.76 11.59 1.01
N LEU A 76 1.48 11.56 0.66
CA LEU A 76 0.98 10.83 -0.50
C LEU A 76 1.55 11.40 -1.81
N THR A 77 1.49 12.71 -1.98
CA THR A 77 2.03 13.39 -3.18
C THR A 77 3.54 13.21 -3.28
N GLN A 78 4.25 13.33 -2.16
CA GLN A 78 5.70 13.12 -2.13
C GLN A 78 6.07 11.69 -2.54
N LEU A 79 5.34 10.68 -2.05
CA LEU A 79 5.57 9.28 -2.42
C LEU A 79 5.11 8.95 -3.85
N ALA A 80 4.12 9.66 -4.39
CA ALA A 80 3.71 9.52 -5.78
C ALA A 80 4.77 10.10 -6.74
N LEU A 81 5.44 11.19 -6.36
CA LEU A 81 6.53 11.81 -7.14
C LEU A 81 7.85 11.03 -7.05
N TRP A 82 8.02 10.25 -5.98
CA TRP A 82 9.25 9.53 -5.66
C TRP A 82 9.85 8.68 -6.81
N PRO A 83 9.12 7.80 -7.51
CA PRO A 83 9.72 6.96 -8.57
C PRO A 83 10.22 7.78 -9.76
N THR A 84 9.52 8.88 -10.08
CA THR A 84 9.93 9.81 -11.14
C THR A 84 11.22 10.52 -10.77
N LEU A 85 11.31 11.04 -9.54
CA LEU A 85 12.52 11.69 -9.04
C LEU A 85 13.71 10.72 -9.00
N LEU A 86 13.50 9.50 -8.48
CA LEU A 86 14.53 8.47 -8.45
C LEU A 86 15.07 8.16 -9.86
N SER A 87 14.17 7.93 -10.81
CA SER A 87 14.56 7.68 -12.20
C SER A 87 15.37 8.83 -12.80
N LYS A 88 14.95 10.09 -12.58
CA LYS A 88 15.66 11.28 -13.08
C LYS A 88 17.04 11.44 -12.46
N PHE A 89 17.19 11.25 -11.16
CA PHE A 89 18.51 11.32 -10.53
C PHE A 89 19.43 10.19 -10.99
N LEU A 90 18.92 8.97 -11.16
CA LEU A 90 19.71 7.86 -11.69
C LEU A 90 20.14 8.10 -13.15
N GLN A 91 19.28 8.71 -13.98
CA GLN A 91 19.62 9.09 -15.36
C GLN A 91 20.77 10.12 -15.42
N MET A 92 20.88 11.02 -14.44
CA MET A 92 21.99 11.99 -14.36
C MET A 92 23.35 11.33 -14.06
N ILE A 93 23.36 10.10 -13.54
CA ILE A 93 24.60 9.36 -13.20
C ILE A 93 24.97 8.37 -14.33
N ARG A 94 24.05 8.07 -15.26
CA ARG A 94 24.19 7.00 -16.24
C ARG A 94 25.15 7.38 -17.38
N CYS A 95 26.32 6.75 -17.37
CA CYS A 95 27.30 6.82 -18.46
C CYS A 95 27.16 5.66 -19.45
N VAL A 96 27.34 5.95 -20.74
CA VAL A 96 27.33 4.96 -21.83
C VAL A 96 28.61 5.13 -22.67
N PRO A 97 29.29 4.04 -23.06
CA PRO A 97 30.43 4.13 -23.96
C PRO A 97 29.98 4.54 -25.37
N MET A 98 30.59 5.58 -25.94
CA MET A 98 30.43 5.97 -27.34
C MET A 98 31.76 5.85 -28.07
N ARG A 99 31.71 5.43 -29.34
CA ARG A 99 32.88 5.39 -30.22
C ARG A 99 33.06 6.76 -30.87
N GLU A 100 34.23 7.36 -30.70
CA GLU A 100 34.58 8.60 -31.38
C GLU A 100 35.69 8.30 -32.40
N ASP A 101 35.45 8.68 -33.65
CA ASP A 101 36.43 8.56 -34.73
C ASP A 101 37.29 9.83 -34.74
N LEU A 102 38.34 9.85 -33.92
CA LEU A 102 39.36 10.90 -33.97
C LEU A 102 40.46 10.46 -34.94
N LEU A 103 40.51 11.09 -36.11
CA LEU A 103 41.62 11.11 -37.10
C LEU A 103 42.73 10.05 -36.86
N GLN A 104 42.38 8.76 -37.07
CA GLN A 104 43.21 7.53 -36.98
C GLN A 104 43.15 6.62 -35.73
N GLU A 105 42.46 6.94 -34.63
CA GLU A 105 42.23 5.99 -33.52
C GLU A 105 40.76 5.94 -33.06
N THR A 106 40.18 4.73 -33.02
CA THR A 106 38.85 4.48 -32.47
C THR A 106 38.93 4.33 -30.95
N LYS A 107 38.81 5.46 -30.23
CA LYS A 107 38.79 5.45 -28.77
C LYS A 107 37.35 5.42 -28.25
N SER A 108 37.05 4.49 -27.34
CA SER A 108 35.78 4.49 -26.61
C SER A 108 35.83 5.52 -25.47
N VAL A 109 34.93 6.50 -25.51
CA VAL A 109 34.81 7.53 -24.47
C VAL A 109 33.45 7.37 -23.79
N GLN A 110 33.42 7.41 -22.46
CA GLN A 110 32.16 7.38 -21.71
C GLN A 110 31.50 8.75 -21.73
N ARG A 111 30.26 8.81 -22.19
CA ARG A 111 29.45 10.03 -22.27
C ARG A 111 28.15 9.85 -21.50
N LEU A 112 27.60 10.95 -21.00
CA LEU A 112 26.34 10.93 -20.27
C LEU A 112 25.19 10.58 -21.22
N ALA A 113 24.33 9.63 -20.83
CA ALA A 113 23.28 9.11 -21.70
C ALA A 113 22.24 10.17 -22.12
N LEU A 114 21.91 11.11 -21.22
CA LEU A 114 20.92 12.16 -21.45
C LEU A 114 21.49 13.33 -22.27
N HIS A 115 22.78 13.65 -22.08
CA HIS A 115 23.49 14.74 -22.75
C HIS A 115 24.86 14.26 -23.22
N PRO A 116 24.96 13.72 -24.45
CA PRO A 116 26.20 13.15 -24.97
C PRO A 116 27.37 14.13 -24.98
N ASP A 117 27.14 15.44 -25.01
CA ASP A 117 28.18 16.46 -25.00
C ASP A 117 29.07 16.41 -23.75
N VAL A 118 28.50 15.96 -22.63
CA VAL A 118 29.19 15.87 -21.34
C VAL A 118 30.00 14.57 -21.27
N LYS A 119 31.32 14.70 -21.13
CA LYS A 119 32.23 13.57 -20.87
C LYS A 119 32.10 13.11 -19.43
N CYS A 120 31.92 11.81 -19.23
CA CYS A 120 31.86 11.25 -17.89
C CYS A 120 33.19 11.43 -17.14
N TRP A 121 33.10 11.63 -15.83
CA TRP A 121 34.23 11.80 -14.90
C TRP A 121 35.09 13.04 -15.18
N LYS A 122 34.51 14.06 -15.82
CA LYS A 122 35.08 15.42 -15.93
C LYS A 122 34.34 16.38 -15.01
N GLU A 123 34.88 17.58 -14.83
CA GLU A 123 34.39 18.58 -13.87
C GLU A 123 32.87 18.84 -14.02
N ASP A 124 32.39 18.99 -15.25
CA ASP A 124 30.96 19.19 -15.55
C ASP A 124 30.08 18.02 -15.07
N HIS A 125 30.57 16.79 -15.22
CA HIS A 125 29.86 15.59 -14.77
C HIS A 125 29.88 15.46 -13.24
N PHE A 126 30.99 15.82 -12.58
CA PHE A 126 31.07 15.75 -11.11
C PHE A 126 30.05 16.66 -10.43
N ALA A 127 29.78 17.85 -10.98
CA ALA A 127 28.73 18.73 -10.46
C ALA A 127 27.34 18.09 -10.57
N LEU A 128 27.02 17.45 -11.71
CA LEU A 128 25.76 16.73 -11.92
C LEU A 128 25.62 15.53 -10.97
N VAL A 129 26.70 14.77 -10.80
CA VAL A 129 26.76 13.62 -9.89
C VAL A 129 26.52 14.08 -8.45
N ALA A 130 27.12 15.20 -8.02
CA ALA A 130 26.89 15.75 -6.68
C ALA A 130 25.43 16.15 -6.44
N VAL A 131 24.80 16.80 -7.43
CA VAL A 131 23.35 17.13 -7.38
C VAL A 131 22.51 15.86 -7.34
N ALA A 132 22.81 14.86 -8.16
CA ALA A 132 22.09 13.60 -8.19
C ALA A 132 22.20 12.84 -6.86
N PHE A 133 23.40 12.73 -6.28
CA PHE A 133 23.59 12.09 -4.98
C PHE A 133 22.90 12.84 -3.84
N THR A 134 22.94 14.17 -3.85
CA THR A 134 22.22 15.00 -2.88
C THR A 134 20.71 14.79 -3.01
N GLY A 135 20.21 14.76 -4.24
CA GLY A 135 18.81 14.52 -4.56
C GLY A 135 18.35 13.12 -4.13
N LEU A 136 19.10 12.08 -4.47
CA LEU A 136 18.85 10.70 -4.04
C LEU A 136 18.83 10.58 -2.52
N SER A 137 19.82 11.17 -1.84
CA SER A 137 19.95 11.07 -0.39
C SER A 137 18.81 11.78 0.33
N LEU A 138 18.51 13.03 -0.07
CA LEU A 138 17.50 13.86 0.58
C LEU A 138 16.07 13.42 0.23
N TRP A 139 15.79 13.22 -1.05
CA TRP A 139 14.43 12.97 -1.55
C TRP A 139 14.09 11.50 -1.68
N CYS A 140 15.02 10.66 -2.16
CA CYS A 140 14.71 9.26 -2.39
C CYS A 140 14.88 8.41 -1.12
N VAL A 141 15.92 8.65 -0.31
CA VAL A 141 16.15 7.92 0.94
C VAL A 141 15.55 8.67 2.13
N GLY A 142 15.80 9.99 2.22
CA GLY A 142 15.41 10.80 3.36
C GLY A 142 13.90 10.83 3.61
N VAL A 143 13.07 10.97 2.57
CA VAL A 143 11.61 11.04 2.70
C VAL A 143 11.01 9.72 3.26
N PRO A 144 11.23 8.54 2.65
CA PRO A 144 10.72 7.28 3.21
C PRO A 144 11.26 6.99 4.61
N LEU A 145 12.54 7.29 4.86
CA LEU A 145 13.16 7.09 6.17
C LEU A 145 12.53 7.99 7.24
N LEU A 146 12.29 9.26 6.92
CA LEU A 146 11.66 10.21 7.83
C LEU A 146 10.22 9.77 8.14
N LEU A 147 9.45 9.35 7.13
CA LEU A 147 8.11 8.81 7.33
C LEU A 147 8.13 7.55 8.21
N PHE A 148 9.06 6.63 7.96
CA PHE A 148 9.27 5.44 8.78
C PHE A 148 9.60 5.79 10.24
N ILE A 149 10.51 6.74 10.47
CA ILE A 149 10.88 7.19 11.82
C ILE A 149 9.68 7.84 12.53
N GLN A 150 8.89 8.66 11.82
CA GLN A 150 7.70 9.28 12.40
C GLN A 150 6.69 8.22 12.88
N ILE A 151 6.41 7.21 12.05
CA ILE A 151 5.47 6.13 12.39
C ILE A 151 6.04 5.21 13.47
N TRP A 152 7.36 4.98 13.48
CA TRP A 152 8.01 4.17 14.53
C TRP A 152 7.87 4.85 15.91
N LYS A 153 8.03 6.16 15.98
CA LYS A 153 7.95 6.91 17.25
C LYS A 153 6.54 7.00 17.86
N LEU A 154 5.49 6.57 17.14
CA LEU A 154 4.13 6.57 17.65
C LEU A 154 3.96 5.51 18.74
N LYS A 155 3.49 5.94 19.92
CA LYS A 155 3.19 5.04 21.05
C LYS A 155 2.03 4.10 20.71
N ASP A 156 0.97 4.64 20.15
CA ASP A 156 -0.19 3.90 19.68
C ASP A 156 -0.48 4.26 18.22
N ARG A 157 -0.38 3.28 17.34
CA ARG A 157 -0.62 3.43 15.89
C ARG A 157 -2.11 3.35 15.55
N GLN A 158 -2.93 2.79 16.44
CA GLN A 158 -4.37 2.61 16.27
C GLN A 158 -5.17 3.78 16.86
N ASP A 159 -4.52 4.72 17.54
CA ASP A 159 -5.14 5.96 17.97
C ASP A 159 -5.77 6.72 16.80
N ALA A 160 -6.99 7.24 16.98
CA ALA A 160 -7.79 7.87 15.92
C ALA A 160 -7.03 9.00 15.20
N ASN A 161 -6.27 9.79 15.96
CA ASN A 161 -5.52 10.93 15.43
C ASN A 161 -4.32 10.48 14.58
N ASN A 162 -3.62 9.42 15.01
CA ASN A 162 -2.49 8.85 14.28
C ASN A 162 -2.97 8.08 13.05
N TYR A 163 -4.06 7.36 13.17
CA TYR A 163 -4.71 6.66 12.07
C TYR A 163 -5.23 7.63 11.01
N ARG A 164 -5.73 8.82 11.39
CA ARG A 164 -6.09 9.85 10.40
C ARG A 164 -4.88 10.39 9.62
N ARG A 165 -3.70 10.45 10.25
CA ARG A 165 -2.48 11.02 9.63
C ARG A 165 -1.73 10.02 8.76
N TYR A 166 -1.60 8.79 9.24
CA TYR A 166 -0.77 7.76 8.63
C TYR A 166 -1.57 6.53 8.19
N GLY A 167 -2.89 6.56 8.34
CA GLY A 167 -3.77 5.43 8.00
C GLY A 167 -3.62 5.00 6.55
N PHE A 168 -3.30 5.89 5.62
CA PHE A 168 -3.00 5.48 4.24
C PHE A 168 -1.89 4.43 4.15
N PHE A 169 -0.87 4.51 5.02
CA PHE A 169 0.29 3.60 4.99
C PHE A 169 0.11 2.35 5.86
N ILE A 170 -0.80 2.40 6.84
CA ILE A 170 -0.94 1.34 7.86
C ILE A 170 -2.23 0.55 7.64
N ARG A 171 -3.25 1.15 7.01
CA ARG A 171 -4.55 0.53 6.79
C ARG A 171 -4.42 -0.65 5.83
N GLY A 172 -5.00 -1.78 6.24
CA GLY A 172 -4.99 -3.01 5.46
C GLY A 172 -3.77 -3.89 5.71
N LEU A 173 -2.74 -3.41 6.41
CA LEU A 173 -1.60 -4.21 6.84
C LEU A 173 -1.84 -4.82 8.22
N GLU A 174 -1.23 -5.97 8.50
CA GLU A 174 -1.17 -6.48 9.86
C GLU A 174 -0.29 -5.57 10.73
N PRO A 175 -0.59 -5.42 12.05
CA PRO A 175 0.18 -4.55 12.94
C PRO A 175 1.67 -4.87 13.01
N ARG A 176 2.07 -6.11 12.70
CA ARG A 176 3.47 -6.55 12.64
C ARG A 176 4.21 -6.03 11.40
N TYR A 177 3.50 -5.80 10.29
CA TYR A 177 4.07 -5.46 8.98
C TYR A 177 3.77 -4.02 8.54
N TRP A 178 3.52 -3.11 9.47
CA TRP A 178 3.21 -1.70 9.19
C TRP A 178 4.22 -0.96 8.29
N TYR A 179 5.46 -1.44 8.21
CA TYR A 179 6.53 -0.85 7.40
C TYR A 179 6.59 -1.38 5.97
N TRP A 180 5.76 -2.36 5.62
CA TRP A 180 5.86 -3.11 4.37
C TRP A 180 5.80 -2.23 3.12
N ASP A 181 4.79 -1.36 3.05
CA ASP A 181 4.59 -0.49 1.89
C ASP A 181 5.62 0.64 1.81
N ILE A 182 6.16 1.09 2.95
CA ILE A 182 7.14 2.18 3.00
C ILE A 182 8.53 1.69 2.65
N LEU A 183 8.94 0.52 3.17
CA LEU A 183 10.29 0.01 2.98
C LEU A 183 10.36 -1.05 1.89
N VAL A 184 9.59 -2.13 2.00
CA VAL A 184 9.76 -3.31 1.13
C VAL A 184 9.31 -2.99 -0.30
N LYS A 185 8.10 -2.43 -0.48
CA LYS A 185 7.60 -2.03 -1.81
C LYS A 185 8.46 -0.95 -2.47
N ARG A 186 8.95 0.01 -1.68
CA ARG A 186 9.82 1.08 -2.21
C ARG A 186 11.23 0.57 -2.52
N ALA A 187 11.77 -0.36 -1.73
CA ALA A 187 13.03 -1.00 -2.02
C ALA A 187 12.95 -1.85 -3.30
N ASP A 188 11.87 -2.60 -3.51
CA ASP A 188 11.62 -3.32 -4.77
C ASP A 188 11.57 -2.38 -5.97
N THR A 189 10.81 -1.28 -5.88
CA THR A 189 10.77 -0.25 -6.93
C THR A 189 12.15 0.40 -7.15
N CYS A 190 12.87 0.67 -6.05
CA CYS A 190 14.23 1.24 -6.08
C CYS A 190 15.18 0.33 -6.85
N LEU A 191 15.19 -0.95 -6.49
CA LEU A 191 16.07 -1.96 -7.08
C LEU A 191 15.79 -2.14 -8.58
N MET A 192 14.51 -2.16 -8.97
CA MET A 192 14.11 -2.21 -10.38
C MET A 192 14.61 -0.99 -11.17
N LEU A 193 14.44 0.22 -10.63
CA LEU A 193 14.91 1.45 -11.27
C LEU A 193 16.44 1.56 -11.27
N LEU A 194 17.09 1.05 -10.23
CA LEU A 194 18.54 0.98 -10.14
C LEU A 194 19.07 0.09 -11.27
N VAL A 195 18.58 -1.14 -11.41
CA VAL A 195 18.98 -2.06 -12.48
C VAL A 195 18.70 -1.47 -13.87
N ALA A 196 17.57 -0.78 -14.04
CA ALA A 196 17.22 -0.16 -15.32
C ALA A 196 18.16 0.99 -15.73
N ASN A 197 18.71 1.73 -14.75
CA ASN A 197 19.50 2.93 -15.03
C ASN A 197 21.00 2.77 -14.77
N THR A 198 21.44 1.73 -14.06
CA THR A 198 22.86 1.49 -13.78
C THR A 198 23.47 0.48 -14.74
N SER A 199 24.73 0.67 -15.11
CA SER A 199 25.47 -0.26 -15.96
C SER A 199 26.13 -1.38 -15.12
N ILE A 200 25.33 -2.12 -14.34
CA ILE A 200 25.84 -3.22 -13.50
C ILE A 200 26.36 -4.38 -14.36
N ALA A 201 25.74 -4.62 -15.51
CA ALA A 201 26.20 -5.59 -16.50
C ALA A 201 26.48 -4.88 -17.83
N ASP A 202 27.66 -5.09 -18.42
CA ASP A 202 28.02 -4.52 -19.71
C ASP A 202 27.11 -5.05 -20.83
N ASP A 203 26.61 -6.29 -20.67
CA ASP A 203 25.66 -6.90 -21.59
C ASP A 203 24.20 -6.53 -21.29
N ASN A 204 23.55 -5.91 -22.28
CA ASN A 204 22.13 -5.57 -22.20
C ASN A 204 21.24 -6.82 -22.01
N ASN A 205 21.63 -7.97 -22.57
CA ASN A 205 20.90 -9.23 -22.44
C ASN A 205 20.93 -9.78 -21.01
N ALA A 206 22.07 -9.62 -20.31
CA ALA A 206 22.19 -10.02 -18.90
C ALA A 206 21.32 -9.14 -17.99
N LYS A 207 21.21 -7.83 -18.30
CA LYS A 207 20.30 -6.92 -17.58
C LYS A 207 18.84 -7.35 -17.70
N LEU A 208 18.42 -7.85 -18.86
CA LEU A 208 17.04 -8.32 -19.07
C LEU A 208 16.67 -9.46 -18.11
N LEU A 209 17.60 -10.39 -17.85
CA LEU A 209 17.37 -11.51 -16.93
C LEU A 209 17.27 -11.09 -15.45
N LEU A 210 17.77 -9.92 -15.06
CA LEU A 210 17.68 -9.43 -13.68
C LEU A 210 16.25 -8.99 -13.32
N PHE A 211 15.47 -8.48 -14.27
CA PHE A 211 14.08 -8.04 -14.01
C PHE A 211 13.15 -9.19 -13.55
N PRO A 212 13.05 -10.34 -14.26
CA PRO A 212 12.25 -11.46 -13.79
C PRO A 212 12.81 -12.06 -12.50
N LEU A 213 14.13 -12.04 -12.29
CA LEU A 213 14.75 -12.50 -11.05
C LEU A 213 14.28 -11.66 -9.85
N ILE A 214 14.41 -10.33 -9.93
CA ILE A 214 13.94 -9.41 -8.88
C ILE A 214 12.42 -9.57 -8.68
N SER A 215 11.66 -9.65 -9.77
CA SER A 215 10.20 -9.82 -9.68
C SER A 215 9.81 -11.14 -9.01
N GLY A 216 10.51 -12.23 -9.31
CA GLY A 216 10.28 -13.54 -8.70
C GLY A 216 10.66 -13.58 -7.22
N LEU A 217 11.77 -12.93 -6.84
CA LEU A 217 12.18 -12.79 -5.44
C LEU A 217 11.12 -12.02 -4.64
N MET A 218 10.62 -10.90 -5.16
CA MET A 218 9.59 -10.12 -4.49
C MET A 218 8.26 -10.89 -4.40
N LEU A 219 7.88 -11.64 -5.43
CA LEU A 219 6.72 -12.54 -5.39
C LEU A 219 6.87 -13.58 -4.28
N ALA A 220 8.04 -14.22 -4.18
CA ALA A 220 8.34 -15.21 -3.15
C ALA A 220 8.29 -14.61 -1.74
N ILE A 221 8.92 -13.45 -1.54
CA ILE A 221 8.91 -12.70 -0.27
C ILE A 221 7.46 -12.34 0.11
N ASN A 222 6.66 -11.80 -0.81
CA ASN A 222 5.28 -11.41 -0.52
C ASN A 222 4.40 -12.61 -0.17
N ASN A 223 4.56 -13.73 -0.88
CA ASN A 223 3.81 -14.95 -0.60
C ASN A 223 4.22 -15.62 0.73
N TRP A 224 5.48 -15.44 1.15
CA TRP A 224 5.96 -15.96 2.44
C TRP A 224 5.43 -15.15 3.63
N TYR A 225 5.49 -13.82 3.56
CA TYR A 225 5.16 -12.97 4.70
C TYR A 225 3.67 -12.66 4.83
N LYS A 226 2.89 -12.62 3.74
CA LYS A 226 1.46 -12.27 3.71
C LYS A 226 1.12 -11.07 4.61
N PRO A 227 1.60 -9.87 4.25
CA PRO A 227 1.64 -8.72 5.14
C PRO A 227 0.26 -8.09 5.40
N TYR A 228 -0.77 -8.46 4.62
CA TYR A 228 -2.07 -7.83 4.70
C TYR A 228 -2.98 -8.51 5.72
N SER A 229 -3.89 -7.73 6.28
CA SER A 229 -4.78 -8.20 7.35
C SER A 229 -5.87 -9.13 6.82
N ASN A 230 -6.04 -10.26 7.51
CA ASN A 230 -7.05 -11.28 7.20
C ASN A 230 -8.51 -10.80 7.44
N GLY A 231 -8.71 -9.62 8.04
CA GLY A 231 -10.04 -9.10 8.40
C GLY A 231 -11.00 -8.87 7.23
N GLN A 232 -10.49 -8.75 6.00
CA GLN A 232 -11.29 -8.63 4.77
C GLN A 232 -11.17 -9.90 3.91
N ALA A 233 -11.24 -11.08 4.53
CA ALA A 233 -11.20 -12.38 3.85
C ALA A 233 -9.96 -12.57 2.95
N GLN A 234 -8.79 -12.04 3.37
CA GLN A 234 -7.51 -12.16 2.64
C GLN A 234 -7.50 -11.60 1.22
N ILE A 235 -8.53 -10.86 0.80
CA ILE A 235 -8.68 -10.39 -0.58
C ILE A 235 -7.46 -9.59 -1.03
N LEU A 236 -6.88 -8.78 -0.14
CA LEU A 236 -5.75 -7.92 -0.45
C LEU A 236 -4.46 -8.73 -0.71
N ASP A 237 -4.20 -9.79 0.05
CA ASP A 237 -3.08 -10.71 -0.23
C ASP A 237 -3.23 -11.40 -1.59
N TYR A 238 -4.46 -11.82 -1.93
CA TYR A 238 -4.75 -12.45 -3.23
C TYR A 238 -4.56 -11.49 -4.41
N ILE A 239 -5.06 -10.25 -4.31
CA ILE A 239 -4.86 -9.25 -5.35
C ILE A 239 -3.37 -8.95 -5.52
N GLU A 240 -2.64 -8.78 -4.41
CA GLU A 240 -1.21 -8.51 -4.48
C GLU A 240 -0.44 -9.68 -5.11
N PHE A 241 -0.80 -10.93 -4.75
CA PHE A 241 -0.24 -12.12 -5.37
C PHE A 241 -0.47 -12.14 -6.89
N ILE A 242 -1.70 -11.87 -7.35
CA ILE A 242 -2.03 -11.81 -8.78
C ILE A 242 -1.21 -10.71 -9.47
N LEU A 243 -1.13 -9.51 -8.89
CA LEU A 243 -0.36 -8.40 -9.47
C LEU A 243 1.13 -8.73 -9.59
N LEU A 244 1.74 -9.32 -8.56
CA LEU A 244 3.15 -9.72 -8.57
C LEU A 244 3.40 -10.90 -9.52
N LEU A 245 2.46 -11.84 -9.63
CA LEU A 245 2.53 -12.94 -10.60
C LEU A 245 2.44 -12.43 -12.03
N THR A 246 1.48 -11.56 -12.34
CA THR A 246 1.35 -10.91 -13.65
C THR A 246 2.62 -10.14 -14.00
N ARG A 247 3.18 -9.39 -13.05
CA ARG A 247 4.47 -8.70 -13.22
C ARG A 247 5.61 -9.66 -13.55
N PHE A 248 5.73 -10.76 -12.81
CA PHE A 248 6.77 -11.76 -13.03
C PHE A 248 6.64 -12.41 -14.42
N VAL A 249 5.42 -12.80 -14.81
CA VAL A 249 5.15 -13.37 -16.14
C VAL A 249 5.48 -12.35 -17.24
N LEU A 250 5.08 -11.08 -17.08
CA LEU A 250 5.38 -10.03 -18.05
C LEU A 250 6.88 -9.84 -18.26
N PHE A 251 7.66 -9.68 -17.18
CA PHE A 251 9.12 -9.53 -17.32
C PHE A 251 9.79 -10.79 -17.86
N SER A 252 9.32 -11.98 -17.49
CA SER A 252 9.86 -13.24 -18.00
C SER A 252 9.59 -13.41 -19.49
N SER A 253 8.36 -13.15 -19.93
CA SER A 253 7.98 -13.23 -21.34
C SER A 253 8.71 -12.20 -22.19
N VAL A 254 8.78 -10.94 -21.75
CA VAL A 254 9.52 -9.88 -22.48
C VAL A 254 11.01 -10.23 -22.59
N SER A 255 11.61 -10.73 -21.50
CA SER A 255 13.02 -11.15 -21.52
C SER A 255 13.26 -12.32 -22.47
N ALA A 256 12.37 -13.32 -22.49
CA ALA A 256 12.46 -14.45 -23.41
C ALA A 256 12.31 -14.01 -24.88
N LEU A 257 11.35 -13.13 -25.19
CA LEU A 257 11.17 -12.60 -26.54
C LEU A 257 12.41 -11.84 -27.04
N LEU A 258 13.01 -11.01 -26.18
CA LEU A 258 14.19 -10.22 -26.54
C LEU A 258 15.47 -11.06 -26.67
N ILE A 259 15.60 -12.16 -25.93
CA ILE A 259 16.79 -13.01 -25.97
C ILE A 259 16.73 -14.01 -27.14
N PHE A 260 15.57 -14.64 -27.36
CA PHE A 260 15.44 -15.69 -28.37
C PHE A 260 15.07 -15.19 -29.77
N PHE A 261 14.78 -13.88 -29.93
CA PHE A 261 14.38 -13.25 -31.20
C PHE A 261 13.41 -14.12 -32.01
N PRO A 262 12.26 -14.50 -31.44
CA PRO A 262 11.34 -15.38 -32.15
C PRO A 262 10.71 -14.64 -33.34
N GLY A 263 10.19 -15.39 -34.31
CA GLY A 263 9.53 -14.82 -35.49
C GLY A 263 8.34 -13.91 -35.13
N GLU A 264 7.97 -13.02 -36.06
CA GLU A 264 6.92 -12.01 -35.86
C GLU A 264 5.59 -12.61 -35.34
N GLU A 265 5.22 -13.80 -35.84
CA GLU A 265 4.03 -14.54 -35.42
C GLU A 265 4.06 -14.92 -33.92
N ALA A 266 5.21 -15.31 -33.40
CA ALA A 266 5.33 -15.66 -31.98
C ALA A 266 5.28 -14.41 -31.09
N VAL A 267 5.87 -13.30 -31.55
CA VAL A 267 5.82 -12.02 -30.85
C VAL A 267 4.38 -11.51 -30.73
N SER A 268 3.60 -11.58 -31.81
CA SER A 268 2.19 -11.14 -31.82
C SER A 268 1.33 -11.99 -30.88
N VAL A 269 1.49 -13.31 -30.90
CA VAL A 269 0.75 -14.24 -30.03
C VAL A 269 1.09 -14.01 -28.55
N VAL A 270 2.38 -13.95 -28.19
CA VAL A 270 2.80 -13.71 -26.80
C VAL A 270 2.37 -12.31 -26.34
N GLY A 271 2.49 -11.30 -27.19
CA GLY A 271 2.03 -9.94 -26.91
C GLY A 271 0.52 -9.88 -26.64
N GLY A 272 -0.29 -10.57 -27.48
CA GLY A 272 -1.74 -10.69 -27.29
C GLY A 272 -2.11 -11.37 -25.97
N LEU A 273 -1.41 -12.47 -25.63
CA LEU A 273 -1.61 -13.16 -24.35
C LEU A 273 -1.30 -12.26 -23.16
N LEU A 274 -0.19 -11.53 -23.20
CA LEU A 274 0.22 -10.59 -22.14
C LEU A 274 -0.82 -9.48 -21.96
N LEU A 275 -1.28 -8.87 -23.05
CA LEU A 275 -2.34 -7.86 -23.02
C LEU A 275 -3.66 -8.42 -22.46
N GLY A 276 -4.03 -9.64 -22.85
CA GLY A 276 -5.19 -10.34 -22.31
C GLY A 276 -5.09 -10.55 -20.79
N MET A 277 -3.95 -11.01 -20.29
CA MET A 277 -3.71 -11.19 -18.85
C MET A 277 -3.74 -9.87 -18.08
N LEU A 278 -3.16 -8.80 -18.62
CA LEU A 278 -3.24 -7.45 -18.04
C LEU A 278 -4.68 -6.92 -18.01
N GLY A 279 -5.43 -7.11 -19.11
CA GLY A 279 -6.84 -6.73 -19.18
C GLY A 279 -7.70 -7.48 -18.18
N ALA A 280 -7.51 -8.80 -18.05
CA ALA A 280 -8.24 -9.64 -17.11
C ALA A 280 -7.94 -9.28 -15.64
N SER A 281 -6.68 -9.03 -15.30
CA SER A 281 -6.28 -8.62 -13.94
C SER A 281 -6.82 -7.23 -13.59
N ALA A 282 -6.78 -6.27 -14.51
CA ALA A 282 -7.38 -4.95 -14.32
C ALA A 282 -8.91 -5.02 -14.17
N PHE A 283 -9.58 -5.81 -15.00
CA PHE A 283 -11.02 -6.03 -14.92
C PHE A 283 -11.43 -6.67 -13.58
N TYR A 284 -10.70 -7.70 -13.14
CA TYR A 284 -10.93 -8.35 -11.85
C TYR A 284 -10.76 -7.37 -10.68
N ALA A 285 -9.68 -6.58 -10.66
CA ALA A 285 -9.46 -5.57 -9.63
C ALA A 285 -10.57 -4.50 -9.64
N GLY A 286 -11.03 -4.09 -10.83
CA GLY A 286 -12.15 -3.17 -11.00
C GLY A 286 -13.46 -3.73 -10.44
N LEU A 287 -13.80 -4.99 -10.75
CA LEU A 287 -14.97 -5.67 -10.20
C LEU A 287 -14.92 -5.77 -8.68
N GLN A 288 -13.76 -6.10 -8.12
CA GLN A 288 -13.58 -6.15 -6.66
C GLN A 288 -13.77 -4.78 -6.01
N THR A 289 -13.20 -3.74 -6.61
CA THR A 289 -13.36 -2.35 -6.12
C THR A 289 -14.82 -1.93 -6.17
N LEU A 290 -15.53 -2.26 -7.25
CA LEU A 290 -16.97 -2.00 -7.38
C LEU A 290 -17.78 -2.78 -6.34
N ALA A 291 -17.49 -4.06 -6.14
CA ALA A 291 -18.17 -4.89 -5.14
C ALA A 291 -17.95 -4.34 -3.71
N GLN A 292 -16.74 -3.87 -3.40
CA GLN A 292 -16.44 -3.22 -2.12
C GLN A 292 -17.19 -1.89 -1.97
N ALA A 293 -17.24 -1.08 -3.02
CA ALA A 293 -18.01 0.17 -3.02
C ALA A 293 -19.51 -0.11 -2.77
N LEU A 294 -20.09 -1.09 -3.47
CA LEU A 294 -21.49 -1.49 -3.29
C LEU A 294 -21.78 -2.05 -1.89
N ARG A 295 -20.87 -2.84 -1.33
CA ARG A 295 -20.99 -3.33 0.05
C ARG A 295 -20.93 -2.17 1.06
N SER A 296 -20.04 -1.19 0.84
CA SER A 296 -19.94 -0.02 1.70
C SER A 296 -21.20 0.84 1.65
N SER A 297 -21.82 1.01 0.47
CA SER A 297 -23.08 1.74 0.33
C SER A 297 -24.26 0.99 0.95
N ALA A 298 -24.30 -0.34 0.85
CA ALA A 298 -25.37 -1.15 1.44
C ALA A 298 -25.28 -1.21 2.98
N GLY A 299 -24.07 -1.23 3.54
CA GLY A 299 -23.85 -1.20 4.99
C GLY A 299 -24.37 0.08 5.64
N LEU A 300 -24.18 1.23 4.96
CA LEU A 300 -24.70 2.52 5.42
C LEU A 300 -26.24 2.53 5.53
N SER A 301 -26.94 1.87 4.61
CA SER A 301 -28.41 1.77 4.66
C SER A 301 -28.92 0.95 5.85
N SER A 302 -28.17 -0.08 6.29
CA SER A 302 -28.61 -0.91 7.42
C SER A 302 -28.48 -0.21 8.77
N GLU A 303 -27.50 0.69 8.92
CA GLU A 303 -27.28 1.43 10.18
C GLU A 303 -28.27 2.59 10.33
N GLN A 304 -28.63 3.23 9.21
CA GLN A 304 -29.57 4.34 9.18
C GLN A 304 -31.02 3.91 9.52
N HIS A 305 -31.44 2.70 9.11
CA HIS A 305 -32.73 2.13 9.53
C HIS A 305 -32.77 1.76 11.02
N HIS A 306 -31.63 1.44 11.64
CA HIS A 306 -31.59 1.08 13.05
C HIS A 306 -31.59 2.30 13.99
N PHE A 307 -31.11 3.46 13.51
CA PHE A 307 -31.17 4.73 14.25
C PHE A 307 -32.58 5.34 14.26
N HIS A 308 -33.31 5.31 13.13
CA HIS A 308 -34.67 5.83 13.09
C HIS A 308 -35.67 5.00 13.93
N GLY A 309 -35.41 3.71 14.16
CA GLY A 309 -36.27 2.88 15.02
C GLY A 309 -36.03 3.04 16.52
N LYS A 310 -34.92 3.66 16.95
CA LYS A 310 -34.54 3.80 18.37
C LYS A 310 -34.97 5.12 19.00
N GLU A 311 -35.15 6.19 18.22
CA GLU A 311 -35.68 7.46 18.74
C GLU A 311 -37.15 7.31 19.20
N ASP A 312 -37.94 6.46 18.54
CA ASP A 312 -39.33 6.23 18.94
C ASP A 312 -39.47 5.32 20.17
N THR A 313 -38.53 4.40 20.43
CA THR A 313 -38.60 3.50 21.59
C THR A 313 -38.08 4.14 22.89
N CYS A 314 -37.11 5.06 22.82
CA CYS A 314 -36.67 5.82 24.00
C CYS A 314 -37.70 6.88 24.44
N SER A 315 -38.42 7.48 23.49
CA SER A 315 -39.55 8.37 23.78
C SER A 315 -40.72 7.63 24.45
N PHE A 316 -40.97 6.38 24.06
CA PHE A 316 -42.05 5.58 24.64
C PHE A 316 -41.73 5.04 26.05
N MET A 317 -40.48 4.67 26.36
CA MET A 317 -40.11 4.22 27.72
C MET A 317 -40.04 5.37 28.74
N LEU A 318 -39.69 6.60 28.33
CA LEU A 318 -39.70 7.76 29.23
C LEU A 318 -41.11 8.28 29.53
N ARG A 319 -42.11 7.98 28.69
CA ARG A 319 -43.53 8.26 29.01
C ARG A 319 -44.19 7.22 29.91
N SER A 320 -43.70 5.98 29.96
CA SER A 320 -44.31 4.95 30.83
C SER A 320 -43.80 4.99 32.28
N TRP A 321 -42.73 5.73 32.58
CA TRP A 321 -42.19 5.87 33.93
C TRP A 321 -42.75 7.06 34.73
N ASN A 322 -43.48 7.98 34.08
CA ASN A 322 -44.09 9.14 34.75
C ASN A 322 -45.59 8.99 35.08
N CYS A 323 -46.15 7.77 35.04
CA CYS A 323 -47.53 7.49 35.46
C CYS A 323 -47.63 6.54 36.67
N ALA A 324 -46.52 6.26 37.35
CA ALA A 324 -46.50 5.43 38.55
C ALA A 324 -45.64 6.08 39.65
N GLN A 325 -46.04 7.27 40.07
CA GLN A 325 -45.73 7.90 41.35
C GLN A 325 -46.83 8.90 41.68
#